data_AF-A0A2I0XIC9-F1
#
_entry.id   AF-A0A2I0XIC9-F1
#
_cell.length_a   1.000
_cell.length_b   1.000
_cell.length_c   1.000
_cell.angle_alpha   90.00
_cell.angle_beta   90.00
_cell.angle_gamma   90.00
#
_symmetry.space_group_name_H-M   'P 1'
#
loop_
_entity.id
_entity.type
_entity.pdbx_description
1 polymer ?
#
loop_
_entity_poly.entity_id
_entity_poly.type
_entity_poly.pdbx_seq_one_letter_code
_entity_poly.pdbx_strand_id
1 'polypeptide(L)' 'MADPELDDGFTYDEQGNVNILCSTFFDFNPEVDFSIKEYVDRIIFTLSEAIDEQLANVQWQIIFEPSQG' A
#
# COMPACT_ATOMS: atom_id res chain seq x y z
N MET A 1 7.02 6.67 -14.42
CA MET A 1 6.04 7.73 -14.08
C MET A 1 4.84 6.98 -13.55
N ALA A 2 4.51 7.14 -12.27
CA ALA A 2 3.36 6.46 -11.68
C ALA A 2 2.08 6.99 -12.33
N ASP A 3 1.18 6.09 -12.66
CA ASP A 3 -0.09 6.39 -13.34
C ASP A 3 -0.97 7.23 -12.39
N PRO A 4 -1.39 8.44 -12.77
CA PRO A 4 -2.14 9.34 -11.89
C PRO A 4 -3.57 8.87 -11.57
N GLU A 5 -4.05 7.80 -12.22
CA GLU A 5 -5.36 7.19 -11.94
C GLU A 5 -5.31 6.10 -10.85
N LEU A 6 -4.12 5.78 -10.31
CA LEU A 6 -3.89 4.79 -9.24
C LEU A 6 -3.49 5.43 -7.89
N ASP A 7 -3.77 6.72 -7.70
CA ASP A 7 -3.46 7.40 -6.44
C ASP A 7 -4.68 7.37 -5.51
N ASP A 8 -4.97 6.22 -4.91
CA ASP A 8 -5.91 6.11 -3.77
C ASP A 8 -5.30 6.70 -2.47
N GLY A 9 -4.43 7.71 -2.61
CA GLY A 9 -3.68 8.34 -1.53
C GLY A 9 -2.43 7.56 -1.10
N PHE A 10 -1.98 6.60 -1.90
CA PHE A 10 -0.75 5.85 -1.66
C PHE A 10 0.45 6.55 -2.29
N THR A 11 1.41 6.92 -1.44
CA THR A 11 2.74 7.34 -1.91
C THR A 11 3.66 6.13 -1.97
N TYR A 12 4.44 5.98 -3.04
CA TYR A 12 5.42 4.91 -3.20
C TYR A 12 6.85 5.42 -3.04
N ASP A 13 7.74 4.59 -2.51
CA ASP A 13 9.17 4.85 -2.46
C ASP A 13 9.87 4.53 -3.79
N GLU A 14 11.19 4.78 -3.86
CA GLU A 14 12.00 4.52 -5.06
C GLU A 14 12.05 3.04 -5.46
N GLN A 15 11.66 2.12 -4.57
CA GLN A 15 11.62 0.68 -4.79
C GLN A 15 10.20 0.20 -5.14
N GLY A 16 9.21 1.11 -5.16
CA GLY A 16 7.81 0.78 -5.43
C GLY A 16 7.06 0.22 -4.23
N ASN A 17 7.60 0.32 -3.00
CA ASN A 17 6.85 -0.03 -1.79
C ASN A 17 5.96 1.13 -1.36
N VAL A 18 4.85 0.83 -0.68
CA VAL A 18 3.99 1.84 -0.08
C VAL A 18 4.73 2.56 1.05
N ASN A 19 4.98 3.85 0.86
CA ASN A 19 5.50 4.74 1.89
C ASN A 19 4.35 5.27 2.74
N ILE A 20 4.05 4.53 3.80
CA ILE A 20 2.96 4.86 4.74
C ILE A 20 3.10 6.27 5.31
N LEU A 21 4.31 6.73 5.64
CA LEU A 21 4.54 8.05 6.27
C LEU A 21 4.16 9.23 5.37
N CYS A 22 4.25 9.06 4.05
CA CYS A 22 3.90 10.09 3.08
C CYS A 22 2.50 9.89 2.49
N SER A 23 1.82 8.80 2.86
CA SER A 23 0.48 8.45 2.38
C SER A 23 -0.61 9.11 3.24
N THR A 24 -1.80 9.29 2.65
CA THR A 24 -3.00 9.74 3.38
C THR A 24 -3.43 8.78 4.49
N PHE A 25 -2.94 7.53 4.48
CA PHE A 25 -3.17 6.55 5.56
C PHE A 25 -2.38 6.86 6.84
N PHE A 26 -1.43 7.80 6.83
CA PHE A 26 -0.69 8.18 8.04
C PHE A 26 -1.54 9.03 8.99
N ASP A 27 -2.02 8.42 10.06
CA ASP A 27 -2.76 9.10 11.13
C ASP A 27 -2.34 8.58 12.52
N PHE A 28 -1.04 8.68 12.81
CA PHE A 28 -0.51 8.24 14.11
C PHE A 28 -1.02 9.18 15.21
N ASN A 29 -1.81 8.64 16.14
CA ASN A 29 -2.37 9.39 17.26
C ASN A 29 -1.78 8.90 18.59
N PRO A 30 -0.93 9.66 19.27
CA PRO A 30 -0.30 9.23 20.53
C PRO A 30 -1.29 9.05 21.70
N GLU A 31 -2.54 9.51 21.58
CA GLU A 31 -3.59 9.26 22.59
C GLU A 31 -4.22 7.86 22.44
N VAL A 32 -4.10 7.24 21.27
CA VAL A 32 -4.72 5.94 20.93
C VAL A 32 -3.66 4.88 20.61
N ASP A 33 -2.58 5.29 19.95
CA ASP A 33 -1.48 4.46 19.49
C ASP A 33 -0.30 4.58 20.47
N PHE A 34 -0.28 3.76 21.51
CA PHE A 34 0.82 3.78 22.50
C PHE A 34 2.13 3.22 21.94
N SER A 35 2.09 2.57 20.78
CA SER A 35 3.25 2.05 20.08
C SER A 35 3.05 1.99 18.57
N ILE A 36 4.16 1.92 17.81
CA ILE A 36 4.13 1.69 16.37
C ILE A 36 3.38 0.39 16.03
N LYS A 37 3.53 -0.65 16.88
CA LYS A 37 2.82 -1.91 16.68
C LYS A 37 1.31 -1.72 16.74
N GLU A 38 0.79 -1.01 17.75
CA GLU A 38 -0.64 -0.78 17.90
C GLU A 38 -1.21 0.08 16.77
N TYR A 39 -0.46 1.09 16.34
CA TYR A 39 -0.81 1.85 15.15
C TYR A 39 -0.96 0.94 13.92
N VAL A 40 0.04 0.09 13.65
CA VAL A 40 0.00 -0.85 12.52
C VAL A 40 -1.17 -1.82 12.66
N ASP A 41 -1.42 -2.37 13.85
CA ASP A 41 -2.54 -3.28 14.14
C ASP A 41 -3.90 -2.60 13.86
N ARG A 42 -4.01 -1.30 14.15
CA ARG A 42 -5.21 -0.51 13.89
C ARG A 42 -5.42 -0.24 12.41
N ILE A 43 -4.37 0.13 11.69
CA ILE A 43 -4.49 0.52 10.27
C ILE A 43 -4.47 -0.67 9.32
N ILE A 44 -3.99 -1.86 9.73
CA ILE A 44 -3.76 -3.01 8.84
C ILE A 44 -5.05 -3.43 8.12
N PHE A 45 -6.19 -3.35 8.79
CA PHE A 45 -7.46 -3.75 8.20
C PHE A 45 -7.88 -2.79 7.09
N THR A 46 -7.90 -1.49 7.37
CA THR A 46 -8.21 -0.44 6.39
C THR A 46 -7.20 -0.43 5.24
N LEU A 47 -5.92 -0.62 5.56
CA LEU A 47 -4.85 -0.69 4.58
C LEU A 47 -5.01 -1.89 3.65
N SER A 48 -5.37 -3.06 4.19
CA SER A 48 -5.61 -4.25 3.39
C SER A 48 -6.79 -4.10 2.46
N GLU A 49 -7.87 -3.45 2.89
CA GLU A 49 -9.06 -3.20 2.07
C GLU A 49 -8.73 -2.26 0.90
N ALA A 50 -8.03 -1.16 1.17
CA ALA A 50 -7.60 -0.22 0.14
C ALA A 50 -6.63 -0.84 -0.87
N ILE A 51 -5.69 -1.68 -0.42
CA ILE A 51 -4.78 -2.42 -1.32
C ILE A 51 -5.56 -3.42 -2.19
N ASP A 52 -6.57 -4.12 -1.64
CA ASP A 52 -7.38 -5.06 -2.41
C ASP A 52 -8.19 -4.34 -3.50
N GLU A 53 -8.77 -3.17 -3.19
CA GLU A 53 -9.45 -2.32 -4.16
C GLU A 53 -8.51 -1.83 -5.27
N GLN A 54 -7.30 -1.40 -4.90
CA GLN A 54 -6.27 -1.06 -5.90
C GLN A 54 -5.93 -2.23 -6.81
N LEU A 55 -5.67 -3.41 -6.23
CA LEU A 55 -5.30 -4.61 -6.96
C LEU A 55 -6.45 -5.16 -7.83
N ALA A 56 -7.70 -4.92 -7.43
CA ALA A 56 -8.87 -5.23 -8.26
C ALA A 56 -8.91 -4.36 -9.52
N ASN A 57 -8.38 -3.14 -9.46
CA ASN A 57 -8.29 -2.22 -10.58
C ASN A 57 -7.01 -2.41 -11.42
N VAL A 58 -6.03 -3.15 -10.91
CA VAL A 58 -4.82 -3.51 -11.67
C VAL A 58 -5.15 -4.58 -12.72
N GLN A 59 -4.80 -4.31 -13.99
CA GLN A 59 -4.76 -5.36 -15.00
C GLN A 59 -3.65 -6.37 -14.68
N TRP A 60 -4.04 -7.53 -14.19
CA TRP A 60 -3.13 -8.65 -13.99
C TRP A 60 -2.55 -9.13 -15.32
N GLN A 61 -1.24 -8.98 -15.50
CA GLN A 61 -0.51 -9.60 -16.60
C GLN A 61 0.21 -10.85 -16.08
N ILE A 62 -0.23 -12.02 -16.53
CA ILE A 62 0.51 -13.27 -16.30
C ILE A 62 1.69 -13.29 -17.27
N ILE A 63 2.90 -13.04 -16.76
CA ILE A 63 4.13 -13.16 -17.53
C ILE A 63 4.63 -14.59 -17.39
N PHE A 64 4.55 -15.36 -18.47
CA PHE A 64 5.26 -16.64 -18.57
C PHE A 64 6.71 -16.35 -18.93
N GLU A 65 7.61 -16.42 -17.96
CA GLU A 65 9.04 -16.55 -18.26
C GLU A 65 9.32 -18.01 -18.65
N PRO A 66 9.80 -18.29 -19.88
CA PRO A 66 10.29 -19.61 -20.20
C PRO A 66 11.53 -19.88 -19.36
N SER A 67 11.38 -20.75 -18.35
CA SER A 67 12.51 -21.36 -17.64
C SER A 67 13.48 -21.92 -18.67
N GLN A 68 14.62 -21.26 -18.84
CA GLN A 68 15.70 -21.77 -19.67
C GLN A 68 16.35 -22.96 -18.92
N GLY A 69 16.02 -24.18 -19.35
CA GLY A 69 16.82 -25.39 -19.14
C GLY A 69 16.42 -26.26 -17.96
#